data_AF-Q64GD0-F1
#
_entry.id   AF-Q64GD0-F1
#
_cell.length_a   1.000
_cell.length_b   1.000
_cell.length_c   1.000
_cell.angle_alpha   90.00
_cell.angle_beta   90.00
_cell.angle_gamma   90.00
#
_symmetry.space_group_name_H-M   'P 1'
#
loop_
_entity.id
_entity.type
_entity.pdbx_description
1 polymer ?
#
loop_
_entity_poly.entity_id
_entity_poly.type
_entity_poly.pdbx_seq_one_letter_code
_entity_poly.pdbx_strand_id
1 'polypeptide(L)'
;DQVFGSDCNLVLYNVDKPIWATNTGGLSRDCHLSMQSDGNLVVYSRQNKPIWASDTGGENGNYVCVLQKDRNVVIYGTARWATGTNIHGAGIIGLPGSAPQNSTAEVIKLVRKYLITK
;
A
#
# COMPACT_ATOMS: atom_id res chain seq x y z
N ASP A 1 0.31 7.63 13.08
CA ASP A 1 1.42 7.57 12.11
C ASP A 1 1.90 6.14 11.93
N GLN A 2 2.10 5.70 10.69
CA GLN A 2 2.79 4.44 10.39
C GLN A 2 4.27 4.74 10.23
N VAL A 3 5.06 4.46 11.27
CA VAL A 3 6.51 4.61 11.21
C VAL A 3 7.05 3.28 10.72
N PHE A 4 7.64 3.28 9.53
CA PHE A 4 8.50 2.18 9.12
C PHE A 4 9.85 2.38 9.81
N GLY A 5 10.11 1.61 10.86
CA GLY A 5 11.40 1.68 11.54
C GLY A 5 12.52 1.14 10.64
N SER A 6 13.75 1.63 10.82
CA SER A 6 14.95 1.06 10.19
C SER A 6 15.20 -0.41 10.58
N ASP A 7 14.43 -0.91 11.54
CA ASP A 7 14.37 -2.28 12.03
C ASP A 7 13.33 -3.14 11.30
N CYS A 8 12.68 -2.61 10.25
CA CYS A 8 11.66 -3.29 9.46
C CYS A 8 10.35 -3.59 10.19
N ASN A 9 10.03 -2.85 11.24
CA ASN A 9 8.73 -2.94 11.91
C ASN A 9 7.76 -1.90 11.32
N LEU A 10 6.60 -2.36 10.83
CA LEU A 10 5.50 -1.47 10.48
C LEU A 10 4.62 -1.32 11.72
N VAL A 11 4.58 -0.10 12.27
CA VAL A 11 3.88 0.17 13.53
C VAL A 11 2.89 1.30 13.33
N LEU A 12 1.64 1.07 13.73
CA LEU A 12 0.64 2.12 13.83
C LEU A 12 0.73 2.76 15.23
N TYR A 13 1.03 4.05 15.25
CA TYR A 13 1.08 4.85 16.47
C TYR A 13 -0.17 5.72 16.64
N ASN A 14 -0.60 5.86 17.89
CA ASN A 14 -1.43 6.96 18.35
C ASN A 14 -0.56 7.93 19.15
N VAL A 15 -0.17 9.03 18.50
CA VAL A 15 0.86 9.96 19.01
C VAL A 15 2.15 9.18 19.30
N ASP A 16 2.49 8.93 20.56
CA ASP A 16 3.70 8.20 20.96
C ASP A 16 3.42 6.76 21.42
N LYS A 17 2.15 6.33 21.42
CA LYS A 17 1.76 4.99 21.86
C LYS A 17 1.64 4.05 20.66
N PRO A 18 2.45 2.97 20.56
CA PRO A 18 2.21 1.94 19.57
C PRO A 18 0.88 1.23 19.89
N ILE A 19 -0.01 1.14 18.92
CA ILE A 19 -1.34 0.51 19.07
C ILE A 19 -1.50 -0.75 18.22
N TRP A 20 -0.67 -0.92 17.19
CA TRP A 20 -0.59 -2.14 16.39
C TRP A 20 0.79 -2.22 15.74
N ALA A 21 1.31 -3.43 15.52
CA ALA A 21 2.57 -3.65 14.81
C ALA A 21 2.60 -4.99 14.08
N THR A 22 3.40 -5.08 13.00
CA THR A 22 3.73 -6.35 12.34
C THR A 22 4.63 -7.24 13.19
N ASN A 23 5.28 -6.69 14.22
CA ASN A 23 6.23 -7.36 15.10
C ASN A 23 7.43 -7.95 14.34
N THR A 24 7.90 -7.25 13.31
CA THR A 24 9.03 -7.65 12.46
C THR A 24 10.32 -6.90 12.76
N GLY A 25 10.35 -6.13 13.86
CA GLY A 25 11.50 -5.37 14.31
C GLY A 25 12.73 -6.25 14.50
N GLY A 26 13.85 -5.86 13.88
CA GLY A 26 15.15 -6.53 14.00
C GLY A 26 15.33 -7.75 13.10
N LEU A 27 14.30 -8.16 12.35
CA LEU A 27 14.40 -9.31 11.43
C LEU A 27 15.25 -8.99 10.18
N SER A 28 15.33 -7.71 9.81
CA SER A 28 16.15 -7.25 8.68
C SER A 28 16.44 -5.74 8.80
N ARG A 29 16.97 -5.15 7.73
CA ARG A 29 17.21 -3.69 7.57
C ARG A 29 16.82 -3.25 6.16
N ASP A 30 16.57 -1.96 6.00
CA ASP A 30 16.24 -1.32 4.71
C ASP A 30 15.04 -1.98 4.01
N CYS A 31 14.03 -2.34 4.78
CA CYS A 31 12.84 -2.99 4.26
C CYS A 31 11.88 -1.98 3.60
N HIS A 32 10.92 -2.48 2.84
CA HIS A 32 9.88 -1.67 2.23
C HIS A 32 8.51 -2.36 2.33
N LEU A 33 7.46 -1.55 2.31
CA LEU A 33 6.08 -2.00 2.27
C LEU A 33 5.59 -1.98 0.82
N SER A 34 4.94 -3.04 0.37
CA SER A 34 4.40 -3.18 -0.97
C SER A 34 2.95 -3.65 -0.94
N MET A 35 2.06 -2.91 -1.59
CA MET A 35 0.69 -3.33 -1.87
C MET A 35 0.71 -4.06 -3.22
N GLN A 36 0.59 -5.38 -3.20
CA GLN A 36 0.62 -6.19 -4.41
C GLN A 36 -0.68 -6.10 -5.19
N SER A 37 -0.63 -6.45 -6.48
CA SER A 37 -1.78 -6.42 -7.38
C SER A 37 -2.81 -7.52 -7.09
N ASP A 38 -2.47 -8.54 -6.29
CA ASP A 38 -3.39 -9.57 -5.83
C ASP A 38 -4.13 -9.18 -4.53
N GLY A 39 -3.90 -7.98 -4.00
CA GLY A 39 -4.50 -7.54 -2.75
C GLY A 39 -3.74 -7.94 -1.49
N ASN A 40 -2.53 -8.49 -1.61
CA ASN A 40 -1.68 -8.80 -0.46
C ASN A 40 -0.76 -7.62 -0.09
N LEU A 41 -0.84 -7.14 1.15
CA LEU A 41 0.07 -6.13 1.67
C LEU A 41 1.26 -6.83 2.33
N VAL A 42 2.46 -6.60 1.81
CA VAL A 42 3.65 -7.35 2.19
C VAL A 42 4.79 -6.42 2.58
N VAL A 43 5.45 -6.73 3.70
CA VAL A 43 6.74 -6.13 4.04
C VAL A 43 7.83 -7.00 3.46
N TYR A 44 8.74 -6.39 2.73
CA TYR A 44 9.88 -7.05 2.10
C TYR A 44 11.20 -6.56 2.69
N SER A 45 12.16 -7.47 2.83
CA SER A 45 13.55 -7.09 3.08
C SER A 45 14.17 -6.39 1.88
N ARG A 46 15.35 -5.80 2.08
CA ARG A 46 16.17 -5.24 0.99
C ARG A 46 16.47 -6.23 -0.14
N GLN A 47 16.54 -7.52 0.17
CA GLN A 47 16.76 -8.59 -0.82
C GLN A 47 15.45 -9.07 -1.47
N ASN A 48 14.34 -8.34 -1.33
CA ASN A 48 13.01 -8.70 -1.79
C ASN A 48 12.48 -10.03 -1.22
N LYS A 49 12.95 -10.40 0.00
CA LYS A 49 12.38 -11.55 0.73
C LYS A 49 11.18 -11.08 1.55
N PRO A 50 10.01 -11.73 1.47
CA PRO A 50 8.87 -11.37 2.31
C PRO A 50 9.19 -11.66 3.77
N ILE A 51 8.92 -10.69 4.65
CA ILE A 51 9.11 -10.82 6.10
C ILE A 51 7.79 -10.82 6.86
N TRP A 52 6.73 -10.27 6.29
CA TRP A 52 5.37 -10.28 6.81
C TRP A 52 4.37 -10.06 5.66
N ALA A 53 3.18 -10.64 5.76
CA ALA A 53 2.09 -10.45 4.83
C ALA A 53 0.76 -10.30 5.58
N SER A 54 -0.20 -9.60 4.96
CA SER A 54 -1.58 -9.54 5.46
C SER A 54 -2.38 -10.81 5.19
N ASP A 55 -1.84 -11.71 4.36
CA ASP A 55 -2.47 -12.97 3.94
C ASP A 55 -3.85 -12.76 3.28
N THR A 56 -3.99 -11.66 2.54
CA THR A 56 -5.21 -11.26 1.83
C THR A 56 -5.13 -11.44 0.32
N GLY A 57 -4.15 -12.20 -0.16
CA GLY A 57 -3.96 -12.46 -1.58
C GLY A 57 -5.19 -13.13 -2.21
N GLY A 58 -5.61 -12.60 -3.36
CA GLY A 58 -6.81 -13.02 -4.08
C GLY A 58 -6.69 -12.77 -5.58
N GLU A 59 -7.74 -12.21 -6.17
CA GLU A 59 -7.76 -11.90 -7.60
C GLU A 59 -6.79 -10.77 -7.95
N ASN A 60 -6.22 -10.80 -9.16
CA ASN A 60 -5.39 -9.71 -9.64
C ASN A 60 -6.25 -8.48 -9.99
N GLY A 61 -5.90 -7.30 -9.49
CA GLY A 61 -6.62 -6.06 -9.73
C GLY A 61 -6.00 -4.84 -9.05
N ASN A 62 -6.79 -3.77 -8.96
CA ASN A 62 -6.37 -2.54 -8.31
C ASN A 62 -6.83 -2.53 -6.84
N TYR A 63 -5.87 -2.41 -5.94
CA TYR A 63 -6.08 -2.35 -4.49
C TYR A 63 -5.48 -1.07 -3.90
N VAL A 64 -6.08 -0.59 -2.82
CA VAL A 64 -5.56 0.56 -2.05
C VAL A 64 -5.57 0.23 -0.56
N CYS A 65 -4.48 0.57 0.13
CA CYS A 65 -4.39 0.52 1.59
C CYS A 65 -4.64 1.93 2.15
N VAL A 66 -5.60 2.07 3.05
CA VAL A 66 -6.07 3.37 3.57
C VAL A 66 -6.02 3.38 5.09
N LEU A 67 -5.35 4.39 5.66
CA LEU A 67 -5.54 4.76 7.06
C LEU A 67 -6.78 5.65 7.18
N GLN A 68 -7.79 5.12 7.84
CA GLN A 68 -9.10 5.75 8.00
C GLN A 68 -9.12 6.72 9.21
N LYS A 69 -10.12 7.60 9.24
CA LYS A 69 -10.31 8.60 10.32
C LYS A 69 -10.60 7.99 11.69
N ASP A 70 -11.10 6.75 11.72
CA ASP A 70 -11.36 5.98 12.94
C ASP A 70 -10.10 5.26 13.47
N ARG A 71 -8.95 5.46 12.80
CA ARG A 71 -7.65 4.84 13.05
C ARG A 71 -7.55 3.38 12.64
N ASN A 72 -8.47 2.89 11.82
CA ASN A 72 -8.33 1.58 11.18
C ASN A 72 -7.46 1.66 9.92
N VAL A 73 -6.75 0.58 9.60
CA VAL A 73 -5.99 0.43 8.35
C VAL A 73 -6.65 -0.66 7.54
N VAL A 74 -7.15 -0.30 6.35
CA VAL A 74 -8.00 -1.19 5.56
C VAL A 74 -7.49 -1.29 4.13
N ILE A 75 -7.48 -2.51 3.60
CA ILE A 75 -7.25 -2.81 2.19
C ILE A 75 -8.61 -2.84 1.48
N TYR A 76 -8.75 -2.04 0.44
CA TYR A 76 -9.92 -2.01 -0.43
C TYR A 76 -9.56 -2.51 -1.82
N GLY A 77 -10.45 -3.32 -2.41
CA GLY A 77 -10.38 -3.77 -3.80
C GLY A 77 -11.33 -4.94 -4.08
N THR A 78 -11.40 -5.41 -5.32
CA THR A 78 -10.92 -4.74 -6.52
C THR A 78 -11.80 -3.52 -6.87
N ALA A 79 -11.29 -2.61 -7.71
CA ALA A 79 -12.06 -1.47 -8.20
C ALA A 79 -13.35 -1.94 -8.89
N ARG A 80 -14.50 -1.45 -8.42
CA ARG A 80 -15.81 -1.82 -8.95
C ARG A 80 -16.29 -0.92 -10.10
N TRP A 81 -15.84 0.32 -10.11
CA TRP A 81 -16.14 1.31 -11.15
C TRP A 81 -15.04 2.37 -11.22
N ALA A 82 -14.82 2.95 -12.39
CA ALA A 82 -13.89 4.06 -12.60
C ALA A 82 -14.42 5.00 -13.69
N THR A 83 -14.03 6.29 -13.62
CA THR A 83 -14.34 7.30 -14.65
C THR A 83 -13.62 7.04 -15.98
N GLY A 84 -12.52 6.28 -15.98
CA GLY A 84 -11.70 6.02 -17.16
C GLY A 84 -10.89 7.22 -17.66
N THR A 85 -10.65 8.23 -16.82
CA THR A 85 -9.93 9.46 -17.18
C THR A 85 -8.43 9.42 -16.84
N ASN A 86 -7.88 8.24 -16.55
CA ASN A 86 -6.46 8.08 -16.24
C ASN A 86 -5.60 8.34 -17.49
N ILE A 87 -4.59 9.19 -17.34
CA ILE A 87 -3.64 9.50 -18.42
C ILE A 87 -2.49 8.49 -18.42
N HIS A 88 -2.59 7.47 -19.27
CA HIS A 88 -1.45 6.61 -19.63
C HIS A 88 -1.39 6.48 -21.15
N GLY A 89 -0.62 7.36 -21.80
CA GLY A 89 -0.48 7.42 -23.26
C GLY A 89 -1.77 7.87 -23.96
N ALA A 90 -1.73 9.00 -24.65
CA ALA A 90 -2.88 9.51 -25.38
C ALA A 90 -3.42 8.47 -26.39
N GLY A 91 -4.65 8.03 -26.18
CA GLY A 91 -5.48 7.41 -27.20
C GLY A 91 -6.20 6.13 -26.77
N ILE A 92 -7.41 6.25 -26.22
CA ILE A 92 -8.61 5.55 -26.72
C ILE A 92 -9.82 6.43 -26.36
N ILE A 93 -10.55 6.89 -27.38
CA ILE A 93 -11.96 7.29 -27.28
C ILE A 93 -12.76 6.06 -27.70
N GLY A 94 -13.63 5.53 -26.83
CA GLY A 94 -14.74 4.65 -27.25
C GLY A 94 -15.13 3.51 -26.29
N LEU A 95 -16.26 3.72 -25.58
CA LEU A 95 -17.33 2.76 -25.20
C LEU A 95 -16.97 1.49 -24.34
N PRO A 96 -17.96 0.92 -23.61
CA PRO A 96 -17.70 0.09 -22.44
C PRO A 96 -17.24 -1.32 -22.83
N GLY A 97 -16.19 -1.82 -22.16
CA GLY A 97 -15.88 -3.25 -22.18
C GLY A 97 -14.42 -3.67 -22.27
N SER A 98 -13.42 -2.79 -22.13
CA SER A 98 -12.01 -3.20 -22.16
C SER A 98 -11.28 -2.85 -20.86
N ALA A 99 -10.96 -3.89 -20.10
CA ALA A 99 -10.02 -3.82 -18.98
C ALA A 99 -8.60 -3.65 -19.53
N PRO A 100 -7.85 -2.58 -19.18
CA PRO A 100 -6.45 -2.49 -19.54
C PRO A 100 -5.58 -3.36 -18.62
N GLN A 101 -4.68 -4.10 -19.27
CA GLN A 101 -3.71 -5.04 -18.73
C GLN A 101 -2.58 -4.36 -17.93
N ASN A 102 -2.08 -5.11 -16.94
CA ASN A 102 -0.85 -4.97 -16.15
C ASN A 102 0.12 -3.83 -16.54
N SER A 103 0.26 -2.85 -15.65
CA SER A 103 1.55 -2.22 -15.37
C SER A 103 1.57 -1.64 -13.95
N THR A 104 2.69 -1.85 -13.28
CA THR A 104 3.01 -1.56 -11.88
C THR A 104 2.49 -0.20 -11.42
N ALA A 105 1.68 -0.20 -10.36
CA ALA A 105 1.28 1.02 -9.69
C ALA A 105 2.50 1.71 -9.07
N GLU A 106 3.03 2.74 -9.74
CA GLU A 106 3.76 3.78 -9.03
C GLU A 106 2.74 4.53 -8.16
N VAL A 107 2.85 4.34 -6.85
CA VAL A 107 2.02 5.05 -5.86
C VAL A 107 2.39 6.53 -5.90
N ILE A 108 1.60 7.30 -6.65
CA ILE A 108 1.63 8.77 -6.65
C ILE A 108 1.19 9.27 -5.26
N LYS A 109 2.16 9.89 -4.60
CA LYS A 109 2.03 10.99 -3.64
C LYS A 109 1.29 10.66 -2.33
N LEU A 110 2.03 10.06 -1.41
CA LEU A 110 1.80 10.29 0.01
C LEU A 110 1.83 11.80 0.25
N VAL A 111 0.69 12.36 0.63
CA VAL A 111 0.53 13.80 0.92
C VAL A 111 1.59 14.20 1.94
N ARG A 112 2.57 15.00 1.51
CA ARG A 112 3.43 15.80 2.40
C ARG A 112 2.55 16.81 3.15
N LYS A 113 1.94 16.39 4.26
CA LYS A 113 1.32 17.22 5.29
C LYS A 113 0.94 16.24 6.39
N TYR A 114 1.73 16.03 7.45
CA TYR A 114 2.26 17.02 8.37
C TYR A 114 3.67 16.63 8.84
N LEU A 115 4.63 17.54 8.62
CA LEU A 115 5.83 17.68 9.44
C LEU A 115 5.41 18.39 10.73
N ILE A 116 5.60 17.76 11.90
CA ILE A 116 6.12 18.47 13.08
C ILE A 116 7.05 17.51 13.81
N THR A 117 8.34 17.74 13.65
CA THR A 117 9.46 17.21 14.44
C THR A 117 9.53 17.91 15.79
N LYS A 118 9.82 17.14 16.85
CA LYS A 118 10.90 17.46 17.78
C LYS A 118 11.71 16.20 18.02
#